data_AF-A0A2E9IWH7-F1
#
_entry.id   AF-A0A2E9IWH7-F1
#
_cell.length_a   1.000
_cell.length_b   1.000
_cell.length_c   1.000
_cell.angle_alpha   90.00
_cell.angle_beta   90.00
_cell.angle_gamma   90.00
#
_symmetry.space_group_name_H-M   'P 1'
#
loop_
_entity.id
_entity.type
_entity.pdbx_description
1 polymer ?
#
loop_
_entity_poly.entity_id
_entity_poly.type
_entity_poly.pdbx_seq_one_letter_code
_entity_poly.pdbx_strand_id
1 'polypeptide(L)' 'MSEDTQQPHSSIPQGVRYSLKEIMEEVAIDRRDSALGRELVDATEINKMFGKQVRKKKKKK' A
#
# COMPACT_ATOMS: atom_id res chain seq x y z
N MET A 1 -23.12 -9.86 18.56
CA MET A 1 -22.94 -10.42 17.21
C MET A 1 -21.59 -9.92 16.73
N SER A 2 -20.54 -10.73 16.83
CA SER A 2 -19.19 -10.37 16.39
C SER A 2 -19.06 -10.82 14.94
N GLU A 3 -18.89 -9.88 14.02
CA GLU A 3 -18.63 -10.20 12.61
C GLU A 3 -17.15 -10.54 12.46
N ASP A 4 -16.84 -11.83 12.63
CA ASP A 4 -15.58 -12.42 12.18
C ASP A 4 -15.47 -12.20 10.67
N THR A 5 -14.69 -11.20 10.26
CA THR A 5 -14.38 -10.96 8.85
C THR A 5 -13.43 -12.07 8.41
N GLN A 6 -13.97 -13.23 8.06
CA GLN A 6 -13.23 -14.34 7.46
C GLN A 6 -12.67 -13.88 6.11
N GLN A 7 -11.38 -13.52 6.10
CA GLN A 7 -10.63 -13.46 4.85
C GLN A 7 -10.58 -14.88 4.26
N PRO A 8 -10.92 -15.07 2.98
CA PRO A 8 -10.77 -16.37 2.35
C PRO A 8 -9.28 -16.68 2.22
N HIS A 9 -8.77 -17.61 3.05
CA HIS A 9 -7.46 -18.20 2.84
C HIS A 9 -7.53 -19.10 1.60
N SER A 10 -7.36 -18.51 0.41
CA SER A 10 -7.18 -19.25 -0.83
C SER A 10 -5.99 -20.18 -0.66
N SER A 11 -6.22 -21.48 -0.71
CA SER A 11 -5.17 -22.50 -0.73
C SER A 11 -4.17 -22.14 -1.83
N ILE A 12 -2.96 -21.70 -1.45
CA ILE A 12 -1.90 -21.40 -2.40
C ILE A 12 -1.63 -22.69 -3.18
N PRO A 13 -1.83 -22.72 -4.51
CA PRO A 13 -1.56 -23.92 -5.29
C PRO A 13 -0.09 -24.30 -5.11
N GLN A 14 0.17 -25.54 -4.69
CA GLN A 14 1.53 -26.06 -4.57
C GLN A 14 2.18 -26.07 -5.97
N GLY A 15 3.03 -25.08 -6.24
CA GLY A 15 3.77 -24.98 -7.50
C GLY A 15 4.02 -23.57 -8.02
N VAL A 16 3.28 -22.55 -7.55
CA VAL A 16 3.47 -21.17 -8.04
C VAL A 16 4.40 -20.41 -7.10
N ARG A 17 5.70 -20.44 -7.38
CA ARG A 17 6.69 -19.59 -6.70
C ARG A 17 6.64 -18.20 -7.33
N TYR A 18 5.66 -17.39 -6.95
CA TYR A 18 5.68 -15.98 -7.32
C TYR A 18 6.98 -15.36 -6.82
N SER A 19 7.77 -14.82 -7.72
CA SER A 19 8.93 -14.04 -7.33
C SER A 19 8.45 -12.76 -6.67
N LEU A 20 9.21 -12.25 -5.70
CA LEU A 20 8.91 -10.94 -5.09
C LEU A 20 8.74 -9.86 -6.16
N LYS A 21 9.48 -9.96 -7.27
CA LYS A 21 9.38 -9.04 -8.40
C LYS A 21 7.99 -9.06 -9.04
N GLU A 22 7.44 -10.24 -9.33
CA GLU A 22 6.11 -10.38 -9.94
C GLU A 22 5.01 -9.85 -9.01
N ILE A 23 5.08 -10.18 -7.72
CA ILE A 23 4.13 -9.66 -6.72
C ILE A 23 4.17 -8.13 -6.67
N MET A 24 5.37 -7.54 -6.70
CA MET A 24 5.51 -6.09 -6.68
C MET A 24 4.99 -5.43 -7.97
N GLU A 25 5.05 -6.12 -9.10
CA GLU A 25 4.51 -5.65 -10.38
C GLU A 25 2.98 -5.63 -10.37
N GLU A 26 2.34 -6.71 -9.90
CA GLU A 26 0.88 -6.77 -9.73
C GLU A 26 0.39 -5.69 -8.77
N VAL A 27 1.04 -5.54 -7.62
CA VAL A 27 0.72 -4.48 -6.66
C VAL A 27 0.88 -3.09 -7.27
N ALA A 28 1.88 -2.88 -8.15
CA ALA A 28 2.07 -1.60 -8.83
C ALA A 28 0.98 -1.29 -9.87
N ILE A 29 0.40 -2.32 -10.50
CA ILE A 29 -0.76 -2.20 -11.38
C ILE A 29 -1.99 -1.83 -10.55
N ASP A 30 -2.28 -2.59 -9.48
CA ASP A 30 -3.42 -2.35 -8.60
C ASP A 30 -3.40 -0.96 -7.98
N ARG A 31 -2.22 -0.46 -7.58
CA ARG A 31 -2.08 0.89 -7.05
C ARG A 31 -2.42 1.99 -8.05
N ARG A 32 -2.21 1.76 -9.35
CA ARG A 32 -2.51 2.75 -10.41
C ARG A 32 -3.96 2.68 -10.85
N ASP A 33 -4.49 1.47 -10.97
CA ASP A 33 -5.75 1.26 -11.69
C ASP A 33 -6.96 1.20 -10.75
N SER A 34 -6.77 0.82 -9.49
CA SER A 34 -7.84 0.82 -8.48
C SER A 34 -8.11 2.21 -7.89
N ALA A 35 -9.37 2.47 -7.52
CA ALA A 35 -9.76 3.72 -6.87
C ALA A 35 -9.07 3.92 -5.52
N LEU A 36 -9.03 2.86 -4.69
CA LEU A 36 -8.32 2.86 -3.41
C LEU A 36 -6.81 3.03 -3.58
N GLY A 37 -6.23 2.40 -4.60
CA GLY A 37 -4.81 2.52 -4.93
C GLY A 37 -4.40 3.96 -5.22
N ARG A 38 -5.21 4.66 -6.02
CA ARG A 38 -5.02 6.10 -6.31
C ARG A 38 -5.13 6.95 -5.06
N GLU A 39 -6.16 6.74 -4.25
CA GLU A 39 -6.35 7.47 -2.99
C GLU A 39 -5.16 7.28 -2.03
N LEU A 40 -4.64 6.04 -1.92
CA LEU A 40 -3.45 5.76 -1.12
C LEU A 40 -2.20 6.47 -1.64
N VAL A 41 -1.99 6.51 -2.96
CA VAL A 41 -0.89 7.27 -3.57
C VAL A 41 -1.01 8.75 -3.19
N ASP A 42 -2.18 9.35 -3.39
CA ASP A 42 -2.44 10.76 -3.06
C ASP A 42 -2.18 11.06 -1.57
N ALA A 43 -2.68 10.22 -0.67
CA ALA A 43 -2.45 10.34 0.76
C ALA A 43 -0.95 10.31 1.12
N THR A 44 -0.16 9.44 0.45
CA THR A 44 1.29 9.43 0.65
C THR A 44 1.99 10.67 0.10
N GLU A 45 1.53 11.23 -1.02
CA GLU A 45 2.08 12.44 -1.62
C GLU A 45 1.79 13.67 -0.77
N ILE A 46 0.56 13.80 -0.30
CA ILE A 46 0.14 14.80 0.69
C ILE A 46 1.06 14.74 1.91
N ASN A 47 1.22 13.56 2.50
CA ASN A 47 2.11 13.38 3.67
C ASN A 47 3.58 13.75 3.37
N LYS A 48 4.09 13.51 2.16
CA LYS A 48 5.44 13.96 1.76
C LYS A 48 5.52 15.49 1.66
N MET A 49 4.50 16.15 1.11
CA MET A 49 4.45 17.60 0.98
C MET A 49 4.41 18.29 2.34
N PHE A 50 3.54 17.83 3.24
CA PHE A 50 3.36 18.43 4.57
C PHE A 50 4.40 17.94 5.60
N GLY A 51 4.88 16.70 5.49
CA GLY A 51 5.93 16.17 6.36
C GLY A 51 7.29 16.88 6.22
N LYS A 52 7.60 17.41 5.03
CA LYS A 52 8.79 18.25 4.80
C LYS A 52 8.72 19.58 5.57
N GLN A 53 7.53 20.15 5.75
CA GLN A 53 7.36 21.39 6.52
C GLN A 53 7.57 21.17 8.02
N VAL A 54 7.12 20.03 8.56
CA VAL A 54 7.31 19.66 9.97
C VAL A 54 8.79 19.44 10.31
N ARG A 55 9.56 18.80 9.42
CA ARG A 55 11.00 18.57 9.64
C ARG A 55 11.84 19.85 9.63
N LYS A 56 11.45 20.86 8.83
CA LYS A 56 12.14 22.17 8.81
C LYS A 56 11.97 22.94 10.13
N LYS A 57 10.80 22.84 10.79
CA LYS A 57 10.56 23.47 12.10
C LYS A 57 11.38 22.84 13.22
N LYS A 58 11.63 21.51 13.17
CA LYS A 58 12.44 20.80 14.18
C LYS A 58 13.95 21.06 14.10
N LYS A 59 14.49 21.44 12.93
CA LYS A 59 15.93 21.76 12.77
C LYS A 59 16.32 23.19 13.18
N LYS A 60 15.36 24.04 13.56
CA LYS A 60 15.58 25.44 13.99
C LYS A 60 15.71 25.60 15.52
N LYS A 61 15.91 24.52 16.26
CA LYS A 61 16.24 24.54 17.69
C LYS A 61 17.67 24.06 17.89
#